data_AF-A0A9P0ZU41-F1
#
_entry.id   AF-A0A9P0ZU41-F1
#
_cell.length_a   1.000
_cell.length_b   1.000
_cell.length_c   1.000
_cell.angle_alpha   90.00
_cell.angle_beta   90.00
_cell.angle_gamma   90.00
#
_symmetry.space_group_name_H-M   'P 1'
#
loop_
_entity.id
_entity.type
_entity.pdbx_description
1 polymer ?
#
loop_
_entity_poly.entity_id
_entity_poly.type
_entity_poly.pdbx_seq_one_letter_code
_entity_poly.pdbx_strand_id
1 'polypeptide(L)'
;MCTNCHVTMADGVYRYKVSICIMDQTGHSTFILWDRECIEVFGKTSAFLMAEMEKKTEDQTRFPEDIESLVDQKALFKIQLK
;
A
#
# COMPACT_ATOMS: atom_id res chain seq x y z
N MET A 1 -15.06 -7.42 14.88
CA MET A 1 -14.66 -6.94 16.22
C MET A 1 -13.16 -6.75 16.24
N CYS A 2 -12.66 -5.58 16.62
CA CYS A 2 -11.22 -5.35 16.81
C CYS A 2 -10.77 -5.92 18.16
N THR A 3 -9.71 -6.71 18.20
CA THR A 3 -9.20 -7.33 19.46
C THR A 3 -8.51 -6.33 20.39
N ASN A 4 -8.04 -5.19 19.87
CA ASN A 4 -7.35 -4.20 20.68
C ASN A 4 -8.33 -3.27 21.40
N CYS A 5 -9.32 -2.70 20.68
CA CYS A 5 -10.29 -1.77 21.26
C CYS A 5 -11.65 -2.40 21.59
N HIS A 6 -11.87 -3.68 21.24
CA HIS A 6 -13.12 -4.40 21.46
C HIS A 6 -14.37 -3.77 20.80
N VAL A 7 -14.16 -2.83 19.88
CA VAL A 7 -15.23 -2.20 19.11
C VAL A 7 -15.59 -3.09 17.91
N THR A 8 -16.88 -3.28 17.69
CA THR A 8 -17.42 -3.89 16.47
C THR A 8 -17.75 -2.79 15.49
N MET A 9 -17.03 -2.74 14.37
CA MET A 9 -17.33 -1.86 13.25
C MET A 9 -18.22 -2.62 12.26
N ALA A 10 -19.25 -1.94 11.75
CA ALA A 10 -20.15 -2.51 10.73
C ALA A 10 -19.35 -2.80 9.45
N ASP A 11 -18.58 -1.81 9.00
CA ASP A 11 -17.63 -1.93 7.91
C ASP A 11 -16.21 -1.73 8.47
N GLY A 12 -15.28 -2.62 8.08
CA GLY A 12 -13.88 -2.49 8.49
C GLY A 12 -13.24 -1.20 7.96
N VAL A 13 -12.12 -0.78 8.55
CA VAL A 13 -11.33 0.33 8.03
C VAL A 13 -10.20 -0.21 7.18
N TYR A 14 -10.24 0.06 5.88
CA TYR A 14 -9.13 -0.26 4.97
C TYR A 14 -7.89 0.55 5.34
N ARG A 15 -6.71 -0.07 5.29
CA ARG A 15 -5.42 0.60 5.47
C ARG A 15 -4.38 -0.01 4.54
N TYR A 16 -3.46 0.80 4.05
CA TYR A 16 -2.37 0.27 3.23
C TYR A 16 -1.34 -0.50 4.06
N LYS A 17 -0.87 -1.59 3.45
CA LYS A 17 0.33 -2.32 3.82
C LYS A 17 0.95 -2.85 2.52
N VAL A 18 1.76 -2.02 1.87
CA VAL A 18 2.33 -2.32 0.56
C VAL A 18 3.77 -2.78 0.74
N SER A 19 4.08 -3.98 0.24
CA SER A 19 5.44 -4.51 0.20
C SER A 19 6.09 -4.10 -1.12
N ILE A 20 7.22 -3.39 -1.06
CA ILE A 20 7.98 -2.96 -2.23
C ILE A 20 9.34 -3.64 -2.27
N CYS A 21 9.74 -4.08 -3.47
CA CYS A 21 11.11 -4.53 -3.72
C CYS A 21 11.92 -3.35 -4.24
N ILE A 22 13.07 -3.11 -3.63
CA ILE A 22 13.98 -2.03 -3.99
C ILE A 22 15.29 -2.68 -4.45
N MET A 23 15.87 -2.14 -5.52
CA MET A 23 17.15 -2.58 -6.05
C MET A 23 18.15 -1.42 -6.06
N ASP A 24 19.38 -1.69 -5.66
CA ASP A 24 20.50 -0.78 -5.78
C ASP A 24 21.74 -1.51 -6.35
N GLN A 25 22.90 -0.85 -6.31
CA GLN A 25 24.15 -1.42 -6.83
C GLN A 25 24.64 -2.65 -6.05
N THR A 26 24.15 -2.85 -4.82
CA THR A 26 24.60 -3.89 -3.89
C THR A 26 23.66 -5.09 -3.85
N GLY A 27 22.41 -4.93 -4.27
CA GLY A 27 21.45 -6.03 -4.35
C GLY A 27 20.00 -5.56 -4.32
N HIS A 28 19.15 -6.35 -3.68
CA HIS A 28 17.74 -6.05 -3.50
C HIS A 28 17.34 -6.19 -2.03
N SER A 29 16.35 -5.39 -1.62
CA SER A 29 15.75 -5.46 -0.29
C SER A 29 14.25 -5.18 -0.36
N THR A 30 13.50 -5.63 0.64
CA THR A 30 12.05 -5.47 0.70
C THR A 30 11.66 -4.53 1.83
N PHE A 31 10.99 -3.43 1.49
CA PHE A 31 10.45 -2.48 2.47
C PHE A 31 8.92 -2.58 2.54
N ILE A 32 8.35 -2.11 3.64
CA ILE A 32 6.91 -1.97 3.81
C ILE A 32 6.58 -0.48 3.87
N LEU A 33 5.70 -0.04 2.97
CA LEU A 33 5.02 1.25 3.06
C LEU A 33 3.70 1.05 3.81
N TRP A 34 3.49 1.85 4.84
CA TRP A 34 2.26 1.82 5.61
C TRP A 34 1.29 2.89 5.11
N ASP A 35 0.10 2.89 5.71
CA ASP A 35 -1.02 3.76 5.39
C ASP A 35 -0.63 5.22 5.14
N ARG A 36 0.21 5.78 6.03
CA ARG A 36 0.66 7.17 5.92
C ARG A 36 1.53 7.38 4.68
N GLU A 37 2.55 6.56 4.49
CA GLU A 37 3.48 6.72 3.36
C GLU A 37 2.75 6.51 2.02
N CYS A 38 1.84 5.54 1.94
CA CYS A 38 1.04 5.32 0.74
C CYS A 38 0.10 6.50 0.44
N ILE A 39 -0.53 7.11 1.45
CA ILE A 39 -1.36 8.31 1.23
C ILE A 39 -0.50 9.50 0.78
N GLU A 40 0.69 9.68 1.36
CA GLU A 40 1.62 10.73 0.94
C GLU A 40 2.10 10.53 -0.51
N VAL A 41 2.34 9.28 -0.93
CA VAL A 41 2.83 8.96 -2.29
C VAL A 41 1.71 8.97 -3.34
N PHE A 42 0.56 8.37 -3.05
CA PHE A 42 -0.55 8.22 -4.01
C PHE A 42 -1.55 9.39 -3.98
N GLY A 43 -1.59 10.16 -2.89
CA GLY A 43 -2.61 11.19 -2.68
C GLY A 43 -4.04 10.64 -2.51
N LYS A 44 -4.19 9.32 -2.37
CA LYS A 44 -5.47 8.61 -2.30
C LYS A 44 -5.57 7.77 -1.03
N THR A 45 -6.74 7.74 -0.40
CA THR A 45 -6.99 6.87 0.75
C THR A 45 -7.10 5.41 0.32
N SER A 46 -6.78 4.49 1.23
CA SER A 46 -6.95 3.04 1.05
C SER A 46 -8.38 2.66 0.65
N ALA A 47 -9.38 3.28 1.27
CA ALA A 47 -10.79 3.03 0.96
C ALA A 47 -11.15 3.44 -0.48
N PHE A 48 -10.59 4.54 -0.97
CA PHE A 48 -10.79 4.97 -2.35
C PHE A 48 -10.18 3.96 -3.34
N LEU A 49 -8.94 3.55 -3.11
CA LEU A 49 -8.28 2.59 -4.00
C LEU A 49 -8.96 1.21 -3.98
N MET A 50 -9.43 0.76 -2.81
CA MET A 50 -10.23 -0.46 -2.69
C MET A 50 -11.53 -0.39 -3.50
N ALA A 51 -12.26 0.73 -3.41
CA ALA A 51 -13.46 0.93 -4.21
C ALA A 51 -13.18 1.00 -5.73
N GLU A 52 -12.01 1.51 -6.15
CA GLU A 52 -11.58 1.45 -7.55
C GLU A 52 -11.28 0.01 -8.00
N MET A 53 -10.60 -0.77 -7.15
CA MET A 53 -10.30 -2.19 -7.43
C MET A 53 -11.57 -3.04 -7.55
N GLU A 54 -12.54 -2.85 -6.65
CA GLU A 54 -13.81 -3.58 -6.67
C GLU A 54 -14.63 -3.31 -7.94
N LYS A 55 -14.49 -2.12 -8.54
CA LYS A 55 -15.15 -1.75 -9.80
C LYS A 55 -14.46 -2.31 -11.04
N LYS A 56 -13.14 -2.51 -10.99
CA LYS A 56 -12.34 -3.09 -12.09
C LYS A 56 -12.46 -4.62 -12.03
N THR A 57 -13.65 -5.14 -12.31
CA THR A 57 -14.01 -6.57 -12.16
C THR A 57 -13.28 -7.53 -13.11
N GLU A 58 -12.63 -7.02 -14.17
CA GLU A 58 -12.19 -7.84 -15.31
C GLU A 58 -10.75 -8.36 -15.23
N ASP A 59 -9.89 -7.80 -14.38
CA ASP A 59 -8.48 -8.22 -14.34
C ASP A 59 -7.89 -8.15 -12.91
N GLN A 60 -8.31 -9.07 -12.05
CA GLN A 60 -7.82 -9.21 -10.66
C GLN A 60 -6.33 -9.57 -10.57
N THR A 61 -5.65 -9.75 -11.71
CA THR A 61 -4.24 -10.12 -11.77
C THR A 61 -3.30 -8.91 -11.74
N ARG A 62 -3.83 -7.70 -11.99
CA ARG A 62 -3.05 -6.46 -12.01
C ARG A 62 -3.24 -5.64 -10.74
N PHE A 63 -2.17 -4.94 -10.37
CA PHE A 63 -2.28 -3.95 -9.31
C PHE A 63 -2.98 -2.69 -9.84
N PRO A 64 -3.56 -1.87 -8.97
CA PRO A 64 -4.01 -0.53 -9.33
C PRO A 64 -2.88 0.28 -9.96
N GLU A 65 -3.20 1.12 -10.93
CA GLU A 65 -2.25 2.01 -11.62
C GLU A 65 -1.41 2.84 -10.64
N ASP A 66 -2.00 3.28 -9.52
CA ASP A 66 -1.28 4.01 -8.48
C ASP A 66 -0.14 3.17 -7.88
N ILE A 67 -0.37 1.88 -7.63
CA ILE A 67 0.64 0.95 -7.09
C ILE A 67 1.65 0.59 -8.19
N GLU A 68 1.19 0.34 -9.42
CA GLU A 68 2.07 0.06 -10.56
C GLU A 68 3.00 1.24 -10.87
N SER A 69 2.58 2.48 -10.61
CA SER A 69 3.40 3.68 -10.80
C SER A 69 4.67 3.73 -9.95
N LEU A 70 4.76 2.90 -8.89
CA LEU A 70 5.96 2.77 -8.06
C LEU A 70 7.08 1.99 -8.75
N VAL A 71 6.77 1.18 -9.77
CA VAL A 71 7.76 0.37 -10.47
C VAL A 71 8.71 1.29 -11.24
N ASP A 72 10.00 0.94 -11.25
CA ASP A 72 11.08 1.68 -11.90
C ASP A 72 11.29 3.13 -11.41
N GLN A 73 10.74 3.46 -10.23
CA GLN A 73 10.98 4.74 -9.58
C GLN A 73 12.26 4.73 -8.75
N LYS A 74 12.92 5.89 -8.68
CA LYS A 74 14.04 6.15 -7.76
C LYS A 74 13.59 7.07 -6.65
N ALA A 75 13.80 6.66 -5.41
CA ALA A 75 13.40 7.43 -4.24
C ALA A 75 14.45 7.34 -3.13
N LEU A 76 14.42 8.32 -2.23
CA LEU A 76 15.18 8.29 -0.98
C LEU A 76 14.26 7.81 0.14
N PHE A 77 14.70 6.79 0.88
CA PHE A 77 13.92 6.20 1.95
C PHE A 77 14.56 6.52 3.30
N LYS A 78 13.77 7.13 4.20
CA LYS A 78 14.11 7.15 5.62
C LYS A 78 13.56 5.87 6.25
N ILE A 79 14.45 4.92 6.51
CA ILE A 79 14.07 3.61 7.08
C ILE A 79 14.18 3.59 8.60
N GLN A 80 13.24 2.91 9.25
CA GLN A 80 13.35 2.52 10.64
C GLN A 80 13.49 0.99 10.70
N LEU A 81 14.62 0.53 11.19
CA LEU A 81 14.86 -0.89 11.44
C LEU A 81 14.34 -1.24 12.84
N LYS A 82 13.75 -2.42 12.98
CA LYS A 82 13.35 -2.99 14.26
C LYS A 82 14.27 -4.14 14.62
#